data_AF-A0A6B3CTW1-F1
#
_entry.id   AF-A0A6B3CTW1-F1
#
_cell.length_a   1.000
_cell.length_b   1.000
_cell.length_c   1.000
_cell.angle_alpha   90.00
_cell.angle_beta   90.00
_cell.angle_gamma   90.00
#
_symmetry.space_group_name_H-M   'P 1'
#
loop_
_entity.id
_entity.type
_entity.pdbx_description
1 polymer ?
#
loop_
_entity_poly.entity_id
_entity_poly.type
_entity_poly.pdbx_seq_one_letter_code
_entity_poly.pdbx_strand_id
1 'polypeptide(L)'
;LYSATGDSIPILCITGQAPTAVIHKEDFQAVDIASIAKPVTKMAVTVLEAAQVPGVFQQAFHLMRSGRPGPVLIDLPIDVQTTEIEFDP
;
A
#
# COMPACT_ATOMS: atom_id res chain seq x y z
N LEU A 1 -2.49 -3.67 11.98
CA LEU A 1 -3.46 -2.69 11.45
C LEU A 1 -4.59 -2.42 12.45
N TYR A 2 -5.45 -3.41 12.78
CA TYR A 2 -6.57 -3.21 13.72
C TYR A 2 -6.19 -2.57 15.07
N SER A 3 -5.20 -3.10 15.80
CA SER A 3 -4.75 -2.51 17.08
C SER A 3 -4.29 -1.05 16.91
N ALA A 4 -3.45 -0.78 15.91
CA ALA A 4 -3.00 0.60 15.62
C ALA A 4 -4.17 1.56 15.30
N THR A 5 -5.22 1.10 14.61
CA THR A 5 -6.44 1.89 14.39
C THR A 5 -7.19 2.16 15.70
N GLY A 6 -7.31 1.15 16.57
CA GLY A 6 -7.95 1.29 17.88
C GLY A 6 -7.24 2.32 18.76
N ASP A 7 -5.91 2.25 18.79
CA ASP A 7 -5.06 3.09 19.63
C ASP A 7 -4.71 4.44 18.97
N SER A 8 -5.14 4.68 17.74
CA SER A 8 -4.82 5.89 16.96
C SER A 8 -3.31 6.10 16.78
N ILE A 9 -2.58 5.03 16.50
CA ILE A 9 -1.13 5.03 16.33
C ILE A 9 -0.80 4.91 14.83
N PRO A 10 0.05 5.79 14.28
CA PRO A 10 0.47 5.70 12.89
C PRO A 10 1.49 4.58 12.69
N ILE A 11 1.21 3.65 11.79
CA ILE A 11 2.16 2.66 11.28
C ILE A 11 2.01 2.53 9.76
N LEU A 12 3.12 2.30 9.07
CA LEU A 12 3.15 2.00 7.65
C LEU A 12 3.45 0.51 7.47
N CYS A 13 2.54 -0.22 6.84
CA CYS A 13 2.77 -1.59 6.40
C CYS A 13 3.04 -1.61 4.90
N ILE A 14 4.11 -2.30 4.49
CA ILE A 14 4.48 -2.48 3.09
C ILE A 14 4.47 -3.98 2.82
N THR A 15 3.74 -4.41 1.79
CA THR A 15 3.66 -5.82 1.36
C THR A 15 4.10 -5.96 -0.09
N GLY A 16 4.66 -7.11 -0.43
CA GLY A 16 4.90 -7.49 -1.82
C GLY A 16 3.67 -8.16 -2.42
N GLN A 17 3.53 -8.08 -3.74
CA GLN A 17 2.44 -8.68 -4.50
C GLN A 17 2.97 -9.38 -5.77
N ALA A 18 2.18 -10.32 -6.29
CA ALA A 18 2.40 -10.93 -7.60
C ALA A 18 2.45 -9.85 -8.71
N PRO A 19 3.10 -10.13 -9.86
CA PRO A 19 3.17 -9.17 -10.96
C PRO A 19 1.79 -8.69 -11.41
N THR A 20 1.67 -7.42 -11.81
CA THR A 20 0.39 -6.81 -12.20
C THR A 20 -0.39 -7.62 -13.24
N ALA A 21 0.32 -8.25 -14.18
CA ALA A 21 -0.26 -9.08 -15.25
C ALA A 21 -0.97 -10.37 -14.79
N VAL A 22 -0.79 -10.78 -13.53
CA VAL A 22 -1.32 -12.05 -12.98
C VAL A 22 -2.11 -11.88 -11.69
N ILE A 23 -2.29 -10.67 -11.15
CA ILE A 23 -3.03 -10.39 -9.91
C ILE A 23 -4.46 -10.96 -9.90
N HIS A 24 -5.12 -11.05 -11.06
CA HIS A 24 -6.48 -11.57 -11.19
C HIS A 24 -6.54 -13.03 -11.66
N LYS A 25 -5.39 -13.66 -11.85
CA LYS A 25 -5.31 -15.11 -12.01
C LYS A 25 -5.21 -15.67 -10.59
N GLU A 26 -5.70 -16.89 -10.37
CA GLU A 26 -5.53 -17.62 -9.11
C GLU A 26 -4.06 -18.03 -8.93
N ASP A 27 -3.15 -17.07 -9.07
CA ASP A 27 -1.72 -17.24 -8.95
C ASP A 27 -1.37 -17.44 -7.47
N PHE A 28 -0.29 -18.17 -7.26
CA PHE A 28 0.11 -18.56 -5.92
C PHE A 28 0.37 -17.32 -5.06
N GLN A 29 -0.38 -17.17 -3.96
CA GLN A 29 -0.31 -16.05 -3.01
C GLN A 29 -0.85 -14.69 -3.50
N ALA A 30 -1.51 -14.63 -4.67
CA ALA A 30 -2.22 -13.44 -5.12
C ALA A 30 -3.52 -13.25 -4.31
N VAL A 31 -3.44 -12.44 -3.26
CA VAL A 31 -4.58 -12.09 -2.40
C VAL A 31 -4.84 -10.59 -2.49
N ASP A 32 -6.11 -10.19 -2.57
CA ASP A 32 -6.52 -8.79 -2.50
C ASP A 32 -6.40 -8.24 -1.07
N ILE A 33 -5.16 -8.01 -0.64
CA ILE A 33 -4.81 -7.51 0.69
C ILE A 33 -5.34 -6.08 0.91
N ALA A 34 -5.43 -5.27 -0.16
CA ALA A 34 -5.96 -3.92 -0.09
C ALA A 34 -7.43 -3.94 0.37
N SER A 35 -8.27 -4.78 -0.25
CA SER A 35 -9.67 -4.94 0.17
C SER A 35 -9.80 -5.50 1.59
N ILE A 36 -8.97 -6.48 1.97
CA ILE A 36 -8.97 -7.08 3.31
C ILE A 36 -8.57 -6.04 4.39
N ALA A 37 -7.58 -5.20 4.11
CA ALA A 37 -7.04 -4.24 5.07
C ALA A 37 -7.86 -2.94 5.17
N LYS A 38 -8.67 -2.63 4.15
CA LYS A 38 -9.45 -1.39 4.05
C LYS A 38 -10.29 -1.06 5.30
N PRO A 39 -10.99 -2.01 5.96
CA PRO A 39 -11.81 -1.70 7.14
C PRO A 39 -11.00 -1.30 8.39
N VAL A 40 -9.69 -1.60 8.42
CA VAL A 40 -8.83 -1.43 9.60
C VAL A 40 -7.64 -0.52 9.33
N THR A 41 -7.72 0.32 8.29
CA THR A 41 -6.69 1.29 7.89
C THR A 41 -7.29 2.62 7.47
N LYS A 42 -6.47 3.67 7.47
CA LYS A 42 -6.82 4.95 6.85
C LYS A 42 -6.72 4.90 5.32
N MET A 43 -5.82 4.07 4.83
CA MET A 43 -5.64 3.76 3.41
C MET A 43 -5.05 2.37 3.29
N ALA A 44 -5.58 1.59 2.35
CA ALA A 44 -5.00 0.34 1.89
C ALA A 44 -5.05 0.37 0.36
N VAL A 45 -3.91 0.22 -0.30
CA VAL A 45 -3.81 0.37 -1.76
C VAL A 45 -2.77 -0.57 -2.33
N THR A 46 -3.08 -1.20 -3.47
CA THR A 46 -2.10 -1.85 -4.33
C THR A 46 -1.70 -0.88 -5.42
N VAL A 47 -0.40 -0.57 -5.54
CA VAL A 47 0.11 0.37 -6.54
C VAL A 47 0.35 -0.38 -7.83
N LEU A 48 -0.34 0.00 -8.91
CA LEU A 48 -0.27 -0.71 -10.19
C LEU A 48 0.69 -0.07 -11.20
N GLU A 49 1.17 1.14 -10.92
CA GLU A 49 2.09 1.89 -11.78
C GLU A 49 3.31 2.35 -10.98
N ALA A 50 4.52 2.02 -11.43
CA ALA A 50 5.76 2.36 -10.73
C ALA A 50 5.93 3.87 -10.50
N ALA A 51 5.56 4.70 -11.47
CA ALA A 51 5.66 6.15 -11.38
C ALA A 51 4.77 6.76 -10.27
N GLN A 52 3.75 6.03 -9.80
CA GLN A 52 2.88 6.49 -8.72
C GLN A 52 3.46 6.23 -7.34
N VAL A 53 4.43 5.33 -7.21
CA VAL A 53 5.00 4.90 -5.92
C VAL A 53 5.42 6.09 -5.05
N PRO A 54 6.21 7.08 -5.53
CA PRO A 54 6.62 8.21 -4.70
C PRO A 54 5.43 9.02 -4.15
N GLY A 55 4.43 9.30 -4.99
CA GLY A 55 3.22 10.02 -4.60
C GLY A 55 2.37 9.27 -3.58
N VAL A 56 2.24 7.95 -3.74
CA VAL A 56 1.51 7.10 -2.78
C VAL A 56 2.19 7.10 -1.41
N PHE A 57 3.53 7.04 -1.37
CA PHE A 57 4.27 7.17 -0.11
C PHE A 57 4.08 8.55 0.52
N GLN A 58 4.17 9.63 -0.26
CA GLN A 58 3.90 10.98 0.23
C GLN A 58 2.50 11.09 0.86
N GLN A 59 1.48 10.57 0.16
CA GLN A 59 0.10 10.54 0.65
C GLN A 59 -0.03 9.67 1.90
N ALA A 60 0.63 8.52 1.98
CA ALA A 60 0.63 7.65 3.14
C ALA A 60 1.14 8.38 4.39
N PHE A 61 2.28 9.07 4.30
CA PHE A 61 2.82 9.85 5.42
C PHE A 61 1.93 11.02 5.82
N HIS A 62 1.25 11.66 4.86
CA HIS A 62 0.25 12.67 5.18
C HIS A 62 -0.93 12.04 5.95
N LEU A 63 -1.56 11.00 5.39
CA LEU A 63 -2.74 10.36 5.98
C LEU A 63 -2.48 9.75 7.36
N MET A 64 -1.32 9.12 7.57
CA MET A 64 -0.97 8.57 8.87
C MET A 64 -0.94 9.63 9.98
N ARG A 65 -0.57 10.87 9.66
CA ARG A 65 -0.36 11.95 10.64
C ARG A 65 -1.53 12.94 10.75
N SER A 66 -2.30 13.13 9.68
CA SER A 66 -3.38 14.11 9.62
C SER A 66 -4.64 13.65 10.36
N GLY A 67 -5.29 14.55 11.12
CA GLY A 67 -6.51 14.24 11.87
C GLY A 67 -6.25 13.22 12.99
N ARG A 68 -7.13 12.21 13.12
CA ARG A 68 -6.85 11.06 13.99
C ARG A 68 -5.76 10.20 13.35
N PRO A 69 -4.58 10.01 13.97
CA PRO A 69 -3.52 9.20 13.40
C PRO A 69 -3.96 7.74 13.28
N GLY A 70 -3.36 7.00 12.35
CA GLY A 70 -3.72 5.61 12.12
C GLY A 70 -2.92 4.95 11.02
N PRO A 71 -3.13 3.64 10.83
CA PRO A 71 -2.29 2.84 9.95
C PRO A 71 -2.61 3.02 8.46
N VAL A 72 -1.59 2.82 7.64
CA VAL A 72 -1.69 2.74 6.17
C VAL A 72 -1.02 1.45 5.69
N LEU A 73 -1.60 0.82 4.66
CA LEU A 73 -1.00 -0.30 3.95
C LEU A 73 -0.74 0.09 2.48
N ILE A 74 0.47 -0.17 2.01
CA ILE A 74 0.87 -0.07 0.60
C ILE A 74 1.30 -1.46 0.15
N ASP A 75 0.64 -1.97 -0.87
CA ASP A 75 0.94 -3.25 -1.52
C ASP A 75 1.63 -3.00 -2.86
N LEU A 76 2.78 -3.64 -3.08
CA LEU A 76 3.68 -3.37 -4.20
C LEU A 76 3.92 -4.64 -5.03
N PRO A 77 3.35 -4.75 -6.24
CA PRO A 77 3.69 -5.78 -7.21
C PRO A 77 5.19 -5.80 -7.52
N ILE A 78 5.77 -6.98 -7.69
CA ILE A 78 7.22 -7.11 -7.93
C ILE A 78 7.69 -6.37 -9.19
N ASP A 79 6.89 -6.38 -10.26
CA ASP A 79 7.15 -5.64 -11.50
C ASP A 79 7.10 -4.12 -11.29
N VAL A 80 6.20 -3.64 -10.45
CA VAL A 80 6.12 -2.22 -10.03
C VAL A 80 7.36 -1.82 -9.24
N GLN A 81 7.88 -2.71 -8.37
CA GLN A 81 9.09 -2.44 -7.59
C GLN A 81 10.36 -2.36 -8.45
N THR A 82 10.47 -3.17 -9.50
CA THR A 82 11.69 -3.28 -10.31
C THR A 82 11.70 -2.37 -11.54
N THR A 83 10.59 -1.71 -11.85
CA THR A 83 10.50 -0.80 -13.00
C THR A 83 11.23 0.50 -12.71
N GLU A 84 12.15 0.89 -13.59
CA GLU A 84 12.82 2.19 -13.51
C GLU A 84 11.84 3.33 -13.82
N ILE A 85 11.95 4.41 -13.05
CA ILE A 85 11.14 5.62 -13.21
C ILE A 85 12.05 6.85 -13.20
N GLU A 86 11.64 7.88 -13.92
CA GLU A 86 12.19 9.23 -13.72
C GLU A 86 11.62 9.79 -12.41
N PHE A 87 12.49 10.24 -11.52
CA PHE A 87 12.09 10.79 -10.22
C PHE A 87 12.94 12.02 -9.89
N ASP A 88 12.26 13.15 -9.69
CA ASP A 88 12.86 14.40 -9.20
C ASP A 88 12.56 14.53 -7.69
N PRO A 89 13.56 14.40 -6.81
CA PRO A 89 13.39 14.27 -5.36
C PRO A 89 13.06 15.56 -4.59
#